data_AF-A0A7K2ZSV1-F1
#
_entry.id   AF-A0A7K2ZSV1-F1
#
_cell.length_a   1.000
_cell.length_b   1.000
_cell.length_c   1.000
_cell.angle_alpha   90.00
_cell.angle_beta   90.00
_cell.angle_gamma   90.00
#
_symmetry.space_group_name_H-M   'P 1'
#
loop_
_entity.id
_entity.type
_entity.pdbx_description
1 polymer ?
#
loop_
_entity_poly.entity_id
_entity_poly.type
_entity_poly.pdbx_seq_one_letter_code
_entity_poly.pdbx_strand_id
1 'polypeptide(L)'
;PLPLSSAQQRLWVLDRLSPGSTTYLMTAALRLRGPLAPEALRGALDALVARHEVLRTRYEVVDGDPVQIVDAPAPVDLAEEDLTGPAPADRARR
;
A
#
# COMPACT_ATOMS: atom_id res chain seq x y z
N PRO A 1 -8.22 -5.65 18.64
CA PRO A 1 -6.82 -5.56 18.15
C PRO A 1 -6.20 -6.95 18.23
N LEU A 2 -5.47 -7.37 17.19
CA LEU A 2 -4.84 -8.69 17.13
C LEU A 2 -3.32 -8.57 17.37
N PRO A 3 -2.66 -9.54 18.02
CA PRO A 3 -1.20 -9.51 18.15
C PRO A 3 -0.54 -9.64 16.78
N LEU A 4 0.67 -9.11 16.62
CA LEU A 4 1.48 -9.34 15.42
C LEU A 4 1.90 -10.82 15.33
N SER A 5 1.96 -11.36 14.12
CA SER A 5 2.68 -12.62 13.86
C SER A 5 4.18 -12.43 14.12
N SER A 6 4.91 -13.52 14.33
CA SER A 6 6.36 -13.47 14.57
C SER A 6 7.14 -12.78 13.44
N ALA A 7 6.72 -12.96 12.19
CA ALA A 7 7.32 -12.28 11.04
C ALA A 7 7.04 -10.77 11.04
N GLN A 8 5.81 -10.38 11.36
CA GLN A 8 5.44 -8.96 11.49
C GLN A 8 6.18 -8.29 12.65
N GLN A 9 6.31 -8.97 13.80
CA GLN A 9 7.03 -8.41 14.96
C GLN A 9 8.51 -8.15 14.64
N ARG A 10 9.16 -9.05 13.89
CA ARG A 10 10.54 -8.84 13.41
C ARG A 10 10.64 -7.59 12.52
N LEU A 11 9.74 -7.45 11.54
CA LEU A 11 9.74 -6.29 10.65
C LEU A 11 9.41 -5.00 11.42
N TRP A 12 8.52 -5.05 12.41
CA TRP A 12 8.19 -3.91 13.26
C TRP A 12 9.42 -3.41 14.03
N VAL A 13 10.21 -4.31 14.63
CA VAL A 13 11.47 -3.93 15.31
C VAL A 13 12.44 -3.26 14.33
N LEU A 14 12.59 -3.81 13.12
CA LEU A 14 13.48 -3.26 12.10
C LEU A 14 13.04 -1.86 11.65
N ASP A 15 11.74 -1.64 11.47
CA ASP A 15 11.16 -0.32 11.17
C ASP A 15 11.41 0.70 12.29
N ARG A 16 11.28 0.29 13.57
CA ARG A 16 11.57 1.17 14.71
C ARG A 16 13.05 1.55 14.83
N LEU A 17 13.98 0.68 14.40
CA LEU A 17 15.42 0.95 14.41
C LEU A 17 15.86 1.88 13.27
N SER A 18 15.10 1.93 12.17
CA SER A 18 15.41 2.79 11.02
C SER A 18 14.13 3.43 10.45
N PRO A 19 13.52 4.39 11.17
CA PRO A 19 12.28 5.02 10.74
C PRO A 19 12.44 5.70 9.38
N GLY A 20 11.49 5.48 8.48
CA GLY A 20 11.51 6.05 7.13
C GLY A 20 12.37 5.28 6.12
N SER A 21 12.99 4.17 6.53
CA SER A 21 13.66 3.25 5.60
C SER A 21 12.66 2.64 4.62
N THR A 22 13.05 2.55 3.35
CA THR A 22 12.27 1.91 2.29
C THR A 22 12.70 0.47 2.02
N THR A 23 13.67 -0.07 2.77
CA THR A 23 14.28 -1.39 2.52
C THR A 23 13.27 -2.54 2.44
N TYR A 24 12.16 -2.44 3.18
CA TYR A 24 11.13 -3.47 3.24
C TYR A 24 9.85 -3.12 2.44
N LEU A 25 9.89 -2.08 1.61
CA LEU A 25 8.83 -1.80 0.65
C LEU A 25 9.01 -2.68 -0.58
N MET A 26 7.97 -3.44 -0.93
CA MET A 26 7.91 -4.19 -2.19
C MET A 26 7.08 -3.42 -3.20
N THR A 27 7.72 -2.89 -4.25
CA THR A 27 7.06 -2.13 -5.32
C THR A 27 6.96 -2.95 -6.60
N ALA A 28 5.83 -2.84 -7.30
CA ALA A 28 5.64 -3.45 -8.61
C ALA A 28 5.02 -2.43 -9.59
N ALA A 29 5.35 -2.57 -10.87
CA ALA A 29 4.78 -1.78 -11.96
C ALA A 29 4.29 -2.70 -13.08
N LEU A 30 3.12 -2.41 -13.63
CA LEU A 30 2.52 -3.19 -14.71
C LEU A 30 2.25 -2.27 -15.91
N ARG A 31 2.55 -2.76 -17.12
CA ARG A 31 2.18 -2.08 -18.37
C ARG A 31 0.95 -2.76 -18.97
N LEU A 32 -0.20 -2.08 -18.89
CA LEU A 32 -1.42 -2.52 -19.54
C LEU A 32 -1.43 -2.05 -21.00
N ARG A 33 -1.94 -2.88 -21.92
CA ARG A 33 -2.08 -2.56 -23.35
C ARG A 33 -3.48 -2.92 -23.81
N GLY A 34 -4.07 -2.06 -24.64
CA GLY A 34 -5.44 -2.21 -25.12
C GLY A 34 -6.41 -1.24 -24.41
N PRO A 35 -7.72 -1.37 -24.67
CA PRO A 35 -8.72 -0.55 -24.01
C PRO A 35 -8.72 -0.81 -22.51
N LEU A 36 -8.68 0.27 -21.72
CA LEU A 36 -8.81 0.25 -20.27
C LEU A 36 -10.02 1.09 -19.89
N ALA A 37 -10.89 0.55 -19.05
CA ALA A 37 -11.99 1.30 -18.45
C ALA A 37 -11.57 1.70 -17.02
N PRO A 38 -11.21 2.98 -16.76
CA PRO A 38 -10.68 3.42 -15.46
C PRO A 38 -11.61 3.10 -14.30
N GLU A 39 -12.93 3.32 -14.48
CA GLU A 39 -13.93 3.04 -13.44
C GLU A 39 -14.02 1.55 -13.09
N ALA A 40 -13.87 0.66 -14.08
CA ALA A 40 -13.86 -0.78 -13.82
C ALA A 40 -12.59 -1.20 -13.05
N LEU A 41 -11.44 -0.59 -13.36
CA LEU A 41 -10.21 -0.82 -12.62
C LEU A 41 -10.33 -0.33 -11.17
N ARG A 42 -10.87 0.88 -10.96
CA ARG A 42 -11.10 1.45 -9.62
C ARG A 42 -12.03 0.56 -8.80
N GLY A 43 -13.18 0.15 -9.36
CA GLY A 43 -14.10 -0.76 -8.70
C GLY A 43 -13.49 -2.14 -8.39
N ALA A 44 -12.62 -2.66 -9.26
CA ALA A 44 -11.90 -3.91 -9.00
C ALA A 44 -10.90 -3.79 -7.83
N LEU A 45 -10.18 -2.66 -7.73
CA LEU A 45 -9.27 -2.38 -6.62
C LEU A 45 -10.02 -2.20 -5.30
N ASP A 46 -11.13 -1.46 -5.31
CA ASP A 46 -11.99 -1.30 -4.13
C ASP A 46 -12.52 -2.65 -3.63
N ALA A 47 -12.98 -3.51 -4.54
CA ALA A 47 -13.45 -4.85 -4.19
C ALA A 47 -12.32 -5.73 -3.62
N LEU A 48 -11.10 -5.59 -4.14
CA LEU A 48 -9.93 -6.33 -3.66
C LEU A 48 -9.53 -5.90 -2.24
N VAL A 49 -9.48 -4.59 -1.97
CA VAL A 49 -9.22 -4.07 -0.61
C VAL A 49 -10.33 -4.45 0.37
N ALA A 50 -11.61 -4.37 -0.05
CA ALA A 50 -12.73 -4.77 0.78
C ALA A 50 -12.68 -6.26 1.17
N ARG A 51 -12.30 -7.12 0.22
CA ARG A 51 -12.20 -8.58 0.40
C ARG A 51 -11.03 -8.99 1.29
N HIS A 52 -9.88 -8.32 1.20
CA HIS A 52 -8.63 -8.77 1.81
C HIS A 52 -8.24 -7.91 3.01
N GLU A 53 -8.42 -8.45 4.22
CA GLU A 53 -8.13 -7.75 5.49
C GLU A 53 -6.71 -7.19 5.55
N VAL A 54 -5.73 -7.95 5.06
CA VAL A 54 -4.30 -7.56 5.11
C VAL A 54 -4.01 -6.24 4.38
N LEU A 55 -4.81 -5.87 3.38
CA LEU A 55 -4.64 -4.62 2.62
C LEU A 55 -5.19 -3.40 3.36
N ARG A 56 -5.94 -3.62 4.44
CA ARG A 56 -6.52 -2.61 5.33
C ARG A 56 -6.02 -2.80 6.78
N THR A 57 -4.89 -3.50 6.95
CA THR A 57 -4.24 -3.67 8.25
C THR A 57 -3.19 -2.60 8.47
N ARG A 58 -3.32 -1.84 9.55
CA ARG A 58 -2.29 -0.94 10.08
C ARG A 58 -1.75 -1.47 11.40
N TYR A 59 -0.56 -1.01 11.77
CA TYR A 59 0.09 -1.38 13.03
C TYR A 59 0.13 -0.17 13.97
N GLU A 60 -0.26 -0.38 15.21
CA GLU A 60 -0.22 0.63 16.27
C GLU A 60 0.38 0.05 17.54
N VAL A 61 0.76 0.93 18.47
CA VAL A 61 1.14 0.53 19.83
C VAL A 61 -0.03 0.86 20.74
N VAL A 62 -0.57 -0.15 21.43
CA VAL A 62 -1.64 -0.01 22.42
C VAL A 62 -1.12 -0.60 23.72
N ASP A 63 -1.15 0.18 24.80
CA ASP A 63 -0.65 -0.21 26.14
C ASP A 63 0.80 -0.72 26.15
N GLY A 64 1.63 -0.23 25.22
CA GLY A 64 3.04 -0.59 25.10
C GLY A 64 3.32 -1.78 24.16
N ASP A 65 2.28 -2.48 23.70
CA ASP A 65 2.42 -3.61 22.79
C ASP A 65 2.03 -3.25 21.34
N PRO A 66 2.80 -3.70 20.33
CA PRO A 66 2.41 -3.55 18.95
C PRO A 66 1.21 -4.48 18.65
N VAL A 67 0.19 -3.92 18.01
CA VAL A 67 -1.02 -4.64 17.60
C VAL A 67 -1.36 -4.34 16.15
N GLN A 68 -2.10 -5.26 15.55
CA GLN A 68 -2.74 -5.12 14.25
C GLN A 68 -4.14 -4.55 14.44
N ILE A 69 -4.45 -3.49 13.70
CA ILE A 69 -5.79 -2.95 13.57
C ILE A 69 -6.21 -3.08 12.12
N VAL A 70 -7.33 -3.76 11.91
CA VAL A 70 -7.92 -3.96 10.60
C VAL A 70 -9.03 -2.93 10.45
N ASP A 71 -8.81 -1.94 9.59
CA ASP A 71 -9.78 -0.85 9.37
C ASP A 71 -10.98 -1.35 8.56
N ALA A 72 -12.11 -0.64 8.61
CA ALA A 72 -13.24 -0.95 7.74
C ALA A 72 -12.84 -0.77 6.26
N PRO A 73 -13.46 -1.52 5.31
CA PRO A 73 -13.27 -1.28 3.89
C PRO A 73 -13.53 0.19 3.51
N ALA A 74 -12.64 0.75 2.70
CA ALA A 74 -12.75 2.09 2.14
C ALA A 74 -12.28 2.08 0.67
N PRO A 75 -12.75 3.02 -0.17
CA PRO A 75 -12.27 3.17 -1.53
C PRO A 75 -10.75 3.40 -1.58
N VAL A 76 -10.09 2.86 -2.59
CA VAL A 76 -8.66 3.06 -2.83
C VAL A 76 -8.42 4.47 -3.36
N ASP A 77 -7.48 5.17 -2.74
CA ASP A 77 -6.96 6.43 -3.25
C ASP A 77 -6.03 6.18 -4.45
N LEU A 78 -6.63 5.96 -5.61
CA LEU A 78 -5.92 5.78 -6.88
C LEU A 78 -5.70 7.13 -7.55
N ALA A 79 -4.47 7.63 -7.48
CA ALA A 79 -4.01 8.79 -8.22
C ALA A 79 -3.78 8.45 -9.70
N GLU A 80 -4.30 9.32 -10.59
CA GLU A 80 -4.16 9.19 -12.04
C GLU A 80 -3.31 10.33 -12.58
N GLU A 81 -2.28 9.99 -13.34
CA GLU A 81 -1.39 10.96 -13.98
C GLU A 81 -1.37 10.71 -15.50
N ASP A 82 -1.70 11.73 -16.29
CA ASP A 82 -1.59 11.67 -17.75
C ASP A 82 -0.14 11.89 -18.18
N LEU A 83 0.48 10.81 -18.69
CA LEU A 83 1.87 10.81 -19.15
C LEU A 83 2.04 11.13 -20.64
N THR A 84 0.96 11.45 -21.37
CA THR A 84 1.01 11.74 -22.82
C THR A 84 1.64 13.10 -23.17
N GLY A 85 1.71 14.02 -22.20
CA GLY A 85 2.43 15.29 -22.34
C GLY A 85 3.96 15.15 -22.38
N PRO A 86 4.69 16.22 -22.76
CA PRO A 86 6.14 16.22 -22.77
C PRO A 86 6.68 15.86 -21.39
N ALA A 87 7.72 15.02 -21.35
CA ALA A 87 8.36 14.63 -20.12
C ALA A 87 8.89 15.85 -19.36
N PRO A 88 8.47 16.08 -18.10
CA PRO A 88 9.21 16.96 -17.20
C PRO A 88 10.66 16.51 -17.14
N ALA A 89 11.59 17.48 -17.11
CA ALA A 89 13.03 17.24 -17.17
C ALA A 89 13.57 16.27 -16.09
N ASP A 90 12.81 16.02 -15.02
CA ASP A 90 13.19 15.18 -13.87
C ASP A 90 12.69 13.72 -13.94
N ARG A 91 12.11 13.24 -15.06
CA ARG A 91 11.56 11.87 -15.17
C ARG A 91 12.57 10.72 -14.99
N ALA A 92 13.88 10.96 -14.91
CA ALA A 92 14.90 9.92 -14.85
C ALA A 92 15.24 9.39 -13.43
N ARG A 93 14.56 9.86 -12.36
CA ARG A 93 14.93 9.54 -10.96
C ARG A 93 13.80 8.99 -10.07
N ARG A 94 12.63 8.63 -10.61
CA ARG A 94 11.56 7.99 -9.84
C ARG A 94 11.43 6.52 -10.19
#